data_AF-A0A3Q3EVP3-F1
#
_entry.id   AF-A0A3Q3EVP3-F1
#
_cell.length_a   1.000
_cell.length_b   1.000
_cell.length_c   1.000
_cell.angle_alpha   90.00
_cell.angle_beta   90.00
_cell.angle_gamma   90.00
#
_symmetry.space_group_name_H-M   'P 1'
#
loop_
_entity.id
_entity.type
_entity.pdbx_description
1 polymer ?
#
loop_
_entity_poly.entity_id
_entity_poly.type
_entity_poly.pdbx_seq_one_letter_code
_entity_poly.pdbx_strand_id
1 'polypeptide(L)'
;GRGQRRLFGLLGPTREPGREAHADQTVTILHAKVAQKSYGNEKRFFCPPPCVYISGHGWRSGCISLSHTLLSFPSPQQMFACAKSLFISDQDKRKHFCLLLRLFVGNRQEVGSFQSRMIKVISKPSQKRQSMKNADLCISSCSRVALFNRLRSQTVSTRYLSVDRGAFIASARHWSAFTITLGKLEDRRASHGDFVLTEGFICYGCVVQLVCTESGVTLPPMVIRKVNKQHAILDVDEPVSQLHKCAFQFRDDPQSFLCLSNDAIIQYQAPSSVRDPSRVVLNDGSCWTIIGVEVVEYTFNQGLACIQTPVTPFPVITGLEASLFPADCSRGWCFFLPRRLQVQSGAARGPNESF
;
A
#
# COMPACT_ATOMS: atom_id res chain seq x y z
N GLY A 1 -70.21 -4.73 -8.38
CA GLY A 1 -69.34 -4.25 -9.48
C GLY A 1 -67.91 -4.35 -9.01
N ARG A 2 -67.03 -5.06 -9.74
CA ARG A 2 -65.99 -4.48 -10.63
C ARG A 2 -65.18 -3.37 -9.91
N GLY A 3 -63.86 -3.44 -9.68
CA GLY A 3 -62.81 -4.40 -10.03
C GLY A 3 -61.42 -3.82 -9.66
N GLN A 4 -60.47 -4.72 -9.36
CA GLN A 4 -59.03 -4.71 -9.72
C GLN A 4 -58.18 -3.42 -9.52
N ARG A 5 -56.99 -3.48 -8.90
CA ARG A 5 -55.84 -4.31 -9.32
C ARG A 5 -54.96 -4.79 -8.14
N ARG A 6 -54.66 -6.10 -8.15
CA ARG A 6 -53.44 -6.70 -7.57
C ARG A 6 -52.28 -6.50 -8.56
N LEU A 7 -51.04 -6.39 -8.06
CA LEU A 7 -49.87 -6.83 -8.81
C LEU A 7 -48.84 -7.48 -7.84
N PHE A 8 -48.65 -8.79 -8.05
CA PHE A 8 -47.55 -9.69 -7.70
C PHE A 8 -46.85 -9.58 -6.34
N GLY A 9 -47.05 -10.63 -5.53
CA GLY A 9 -46.03 -11.10 -4.62
C GLY A 9 -44.80 -11.57 -5.39
N LEU A 10 -43.63 -11.10 -4.96
CA LEU A 10 -42.36 -11.74 -5.24
C LEU A 10 -41.87 -12.30 -3.90
N LEU A 11 -41.64 -13.60 -3.91
CA LEU A 11 -41.04 -14.36 -2.82
C LEU A 11 -39.83 -13.60 -2.26
N GLY A 12 -39.81 -13.45 -0.93
CA GLY A 12 -38.60 -13.06 -0.23
C GLY A 12 -37.46 -14.02 -0.59
N PRO A 13 -36.20 -13.57 -0.55
CA PRO A 13 -35.07 -14.41 -0.89
C PRO A 13 -35.10 -15.64 0.01
N THR A 14 -35.31 -16.79 -0.60
CA THR A 14 -35.02 -18.09 -0.01
C THR A 14 -33.60 -18.02 0.54
N ARG A 15 -33.47 -18.10 1.87
CA ARG A 15 -32.19 -18.30 2.56
C ARG A 15 -31.48 -19.47 1.88
N GLU A 16 -30.42 -19.19 1.12
CA GLU A 16 -29.47 -20.23 0.76
C GLU A 16 -28.98 -20.87 2.08
N PRO A 17 -28.92 -22.21 2.16
CA PRO A 17 -28.29 -22.88 3.29
C PRO A 17 -26.84 -22.42 3.36
N GLY A 18 -26.39 -22.10 4.57
CA GLY A 18 -25.18 -21.32 4.82
C GLY A 18 -23.99 -21.74 3.96
N ARG A 19 -23.50 -20.81 3.14
CA ARG A 19 -22.12 -20.86 2.67
C ARG A 19 -21.26 -20.85 3.94
N GLU A 20 -20.63 -21.98 4.26
CA GLU A 20 -19.53 -21.99 5.22
C GLU A 20 -18.62 -20.82 4.87
N ALA A 21 -18.33 -19.95 5.84
CA ALA A 21 -17.35 -18.89 5.64
C ALA A 21 -16.09 -19.57 5.13
N HIS A 22 -15.70 -19.27 3.88
CA HIS A 22 -14.53 -19.89 3.27
C HIS A 22 -13.36 -19.77 4.27
N ALA A 23 -12.78 -20.91 4.64
CA ALA A 23 -11.68 -21.00 5.61
C ALA A 23 -10.37 -20.49 5.00
N ASP A 24 -10.43 -19.34 4.33
CA ASP A 24 -9.32 -18.74 3.65
C ASP A 24 -8.34 -18.16 4.68
N GLN A 25 -7.07 -18.29 4.34
CA GLN A 25 -5.91 -17.86 5.09
C GLN A 25 -5.18 -16.86 4.20
N THR A 26 -5.13 -15.61 4.67
CA THR A 26 -4.50 -14.50 3.96
C THR A 26 -3.26 -14.02 4.69
N VAL A 27 -2.17 -13.85 3.93
CA VAL A 27 -0.92 -13.23 4.37
C VAL A 27 -0.68 -12.01 3.50
N THR A 28 -0.65 -10.83 4.12
CA THR A 28 -0.45 -9.56 3.43
C THR A 28 0.89 -8.95 3.88
N ILE A 29 1.78 -8.68 2.94
CA ILE A 29 3.09 -8.05 3.17
C ILE A 29 3.04 -6.63 2.62
N LEU A 30 3.28 -5.64 3.47
CA LEU A 30 3.40 -4.24 3.06
C LEU A 30 4.84 -3.78 3.25
N HIS A 31 5.37 -3.07 2.27
CA HIS A 31 6.74 -2.55 2.34
C HIS A 31 6.94 -1.33 1.43
N ALA A 32 8.01 -0.60 1.65
CA ALA A 32 8.44 0.47 0.75
C ALA A 32 8.99 -0.09 -0.58
N LYS A 33 8.80 0.65 -1.68
CA LYS A 33 9.38 0.35 -3.00
C LYS A 33 10.89 0.56 -3.06
N VAL A 34 11.42 1.40 -2.16
CA VAL A 34 12.85 1.71 -2.11
C VAL A 34 13.41 1.56 -0.70
N ALA A 35 14.69 1.26 -0.60
CA ALA A 35 15.43 1.19 0.65
C ALA A 35 16.77 1.94 0.54
N GLN A 36 17.08 2.76 1.55
CA GLN A 36 18.33 3.50 1.61
C GLN A 36 19.46 2.63 2.19
N LYS A 37 20.62 2.62 1.53
CA LYS A 37 21.80 1.91 2.04
C LYS A 37 22.33 2.52 3.33
N SER A 38 22.78 1.63 4.20
CA SER A 38 23.55 1.90 5.41
C SER A 38 25.05 1.86 5.08
N TYR A 39 25.82 2.86 5.50
CA TYR A 39 27.24 2.97 5.16
C TYR A 39 28.13 2.76 6.39
N GLY A 40 29.16 1.93 6.27
CA GLY A 40 30.05 1.60 7.38
C GLY A 40 29.27 0.98 8.55
N ASN A 41 29.40 1.59 9.74
CA ASN A 41 28.73 1.12 10.95
C ASN A 41 27.36 1.76 11.20
N GLU A 42 26.94 2.75 10.39
CA GLU A 42 25.62 3.36 10.51
C GLU A 42 24.53 2.34 10.15
N LYS A 43 23.40 2.33 10.86
CA LYS A 43 22.22 1.51 10.51
C LYS A 43 21.03 2.40 10.13
N ARG A 44 20.69 2.40 8.85
CA ARG A 44 19.50 3.06 8.30
C ARG A 44 18.39 2.04 8.13
N PHE A 45 17.54 1.96 9.15
CA PHE A 45 16.40 1.05 9.12
C PHE A 45 15.41 1.44 8.03
N PHE A 46 14.75 0.45 7.44
CA PHE A 46 13.71 0.66 6.44
C PHE A 46 12.55 1.46 7.03
N CYS A 47 12.06 2.44 6.27
CA CYS A 47 11.04 3.39 6.71
C CYS A 47 10.08 3.70 5.55
N PRO A 48 8.78 3.37 5.68
CA PRO A 48 8.17 2.67 6.81
C PRO A 48 8.69 1.24 7.00
N PRO A 49 8.63 0.69 8.23
CA PRO A 49 9.08 -0.66 8.49
C PRO A 49 8.17 -1.66 7.76
N PRO A 50 8.72 -2.65 7.05
CA PRO A 50 7.91 -3.71 6.45
C PRO A 50 7.02 -4.35 7.49
N CYS A 51 5.75 -4.56 7.15
CA CYS A 51 4.79 -5.19 8.04
C CYS A 51 4.04 -6.33 7.37
N VAL A 52 3.55 -7.22 8.21
CA VAL A 52 2.83 -8.42 7.82
C VAL A 52 1.51 -8.43 8.56
N TYR A 53 0.44 -8.63 7.83
CA TYR A 53 -0.88 -8.91 8.37
C TYR A 53 -1.25 -10.35 8.04
N ILE A 54 -1.75 -11.06 9.03
CA ILE A 54 -2.27 -12.42 8.87
C ILE A 54 -3.74 -12.36 9.26
N SER A 55 -4.63 -12.70 8.32
CA SER A 55 -6.07 -12.57 8.48
C SER A 55 -6.82 -13.68 7.75
N GLY A 56 -8.09 -13.87 8.07
CA GLY A 56 -8.93 -14.91 7.49
C GLY A 56 -9.35 -15.98 8.51
N HIS A 57 -10.54 -16.54 8.31
CA HIS A 57 -11.16 -17.47 9.26
C HIS A 57 -10.48 -18.84 9.30
N GLY A 58 -9.64 -19.16 8.31
CA GLY A 58 -8.87 -20.40 8.30
C GLY A 58 -7.69 -20.42 9.27
N TRP A 59 -7.29 -19.27 9.84
CA TRP A 59 -6.22 -19.24 10.84
C TRP A 59 -6.74 -19.69 12.22
N ARG A 60 -6.21 -20.80 12.73
CA ARG A 60 -6.50 -21.24 14.10
C ARG A 60 -5.80 -20.31 15.10
N SER A 61 -6.56 -19.77 16.05
CA SER A 61 -6.03 -18.92 17.11
C SER A 61 -4.96 -19.67 17.93
N GLY A 62 -3.76 -19.10 18.07
CA GLY A 62 -2.80 -19.50 19.10
C GLY A 62 -1.57 -20.30 18.68
N CYS A 63 -1.26 -20.46 17.37
CA CYS A 63 -0.12 -21.30 16.97
C CYS A 63 0.87 -20.67 15.98
N ILE A 64 0.71 -19.42 15.55
CA ILE A 64 1.57 -18.84 14.49
C ILE A 64 2.73 -18.06 15.11
N SER A 65 3.95 -18.33 14.62
CA SER A 65 5.18 -17.64 14.99
C SER A 65 5.90 -17.14 13.75
N LEU A 66 6.40 -15.90 13.81
CA LEU A 66 7.29 -15.35 12.79
C LEU A 66 8.74 -15.57 13.21
N SER A 67 9.56 -15.89 12.22
CA SER A 67 11.01 -15.88 12.37
C SER A 67 11.46 -14.49 12.89
N HIS A 68 11.95 -14.42 14.12
CA HIS A 68 12.57 -13.22 14.72
C HIS A 68 11.67 -11.99 14.96
N THR A 69 10.33 -12.09 14.89
CA THR A 69 9.43 -10.95 15.19
C THR A 69 8.22 -11.38 16.04
N LEU A 70 7.89 -10.62 17.08
CA LEU A 70 6.70 -10.86 17.89
C LEU A 70 5.44 -10.39 17.16
N LEU A 71 4.40 -11.22 17.16
CA LEU A 71 3.07 -10.86 16.67
C LEU A 71 2.34 -9.99 17.71
N SER A 72 1.58 -9.03 17.22
CA SER A 72 0.58 -8.26 17.96
C SER A 72 -0.80 -8.53 17.36
N PHE A 73 -1.85 -8.37 18.16
CA PHE A 73 -3.22 -8.71 17.77
C PHE A 73 -4.06 -7.43 17.68
N PRO A 74 -4.09 -6.72 16.53
CA PRO A 74 -4.92 -5.53 16.36
C PRO A 74 -6.43 -5.84 16.43
N SER A 75 -6.83 -7.07 16.07
CA SER A 75 -8.19 -7.56 16.25
C SER A 75 -8.18 -9.08 16.53
N PRO A 76 -9.26 -9.66 17.06
CA PRO A 76 -9.33 -11.11 17.33
C PRO A 76 -9.08 -12.00 16.11
N GLN A 77 -9.24 -11.46 14.90
CA GLN A 77 -9.16 -12.18 13.62
C GLN A 77 -7.98 -11.73 12.76
N GLN A 78 -7.15 -10.81 13.25
CA GLN A 78 -6.02 -10.27 12.50
C GLN A 78 -4.78 -10.18 13.40
N MET A 79 -3.69 -10.78 12.94
CA MET A 79 -2.37 -10.66 13.56
C MET A 79 -1.52 -9.70 12.74
N PHE A 80 -0.68 -8.93 13.43
CA PHE A 80 0.18 -7.91 12.86
C PHE A 80 1.60 -8.03 13.41
N ALA A 81 2.59 -7.89 12.53
CA ALA A 81 3.98 -7.73 12.92
C ALA A 81 4.69 -6.71 12.03
N CYS A 82 5.74 -6.10 12.55
CA CYS A 82 6.57 -5.18 11.79
C CYS A 82 8.05 -5.41 12.06
N ALA A 83 8.86 -5.33 11.01
CA ALA A 83 10.29 -5.56 11.05
C ALA A 83 11.04 -4.22 11.12
N LYS A 84 11.12 -3.63 12.32
CA LYS A 84 11.68 -2.28 12.54
C LYS A 84 13.21 -2.19 12.45
N SER A 85 13.90 -3.32 12.49
CA SER A 85 15.37 -3.40 12.55
C SER A 85 16.01 -3.83 11.22
N LEU A 86 15.24 -3.97 10.15
CA LEU A 86 15.78 -4.34 8.83
C LEU A 86 16.55 -3.16 8.21
N PHE A 87 17.74 -3.45 7.70
CA PHE A 87 18.59 -2.51 6.96
C PHE A 87 19.40 -3.27 5.90
N ILE A 88 19.95 -2.54 4.92
CA ILE A 88 20.87 -3.08 3.92
C ILE A 88 22.21 -2.34 3.99
N SER A 89 23.32 -3.08 4.13
CA SER A 89 24.68 -2.52 4.17
C SER A 89 25.20 -2.16 2.78
N ASP A 90 26.13 -1.22 2.71
CA ASP A 90 26.92 -0.85 1.53
C ASP A 90 27.87 -1.95 1.03
N GLN A 91 28.13 -2.97 1.85
CA GLN A 91 28.77 -4.21 1.41
C GLN A 91 27.88 -4.97 0.41
N ASP A 92 26.55 -4.86 0.53
CA ASP A 92 25.61 -5.44 -0.42
C ASP A 92 25.59 -4.65 -1.74
N LYS A 93 25.98 -5.32 -2.82
CA LYS A 93 26.09 -4.73 -4.16
C LYS A 93 24.83 -4.89 -5.00
N ARG A 94 23.80 -5.58 -4.49
CA ARG A 94 22.53 -5.75 -5.21
C ARG A 94 21.88 -4.40 -5.44
N LYS A 95 21.37 -4.19 -6.66
CA LYS A 95 20.58 -2.99 -7.01
C LYS A 95 19.13 -3.10 -6.56
N HIS A 96 18.64 -4.34 -6.43
CA HIS A 96 17.29 -4.66 -5.99
C HIS A 96 17.30 -5.93 -5.14
N PHE A 97 16.34 -6.07 -4.24
CA PHE A 97 16.14 -7.27 -3.44
C PHE A 97 14.65 -7.45 -3.11
N CYS A 98 14.25 -8.64 -2.70
CA CYS A 98 12.93 -8.90 -2.11
C CYS A 98 13.09 -9.28 -0.64
N LEU A 99 12.07 -9.02 0.16
CA LEU A 99 11.93 -9.57 1.50
C LEU A 99 11.38 -10.99 1.39
N LEU A 100 11.84 -11.87 2.26
CA LEU A 100 11.34 -13.24 2.40
C LEU A 100 10.75 -13.41 3.79
N LEU A 101 9.45 -13.64 3.85
CA LEU A 101 8.71 -13.97 5.05
C LEU A 101 8.57 -15.49 5.15
N ARG A 102 9.15 -16.09 6.19
CA ARG A 102 8.92 -17.50 6.52
C ARG A 102 7.98 -17.60 7.71
N LEU A 103 6.81 -18.21 7.48
CA LEU A 103 5.79 -18.43 8.49
C LEU A 103 5.91 -19.83 9.07
N PHE A 104 5.87 -19.92 10.39
CA PHE A 104 5.91 -21.19 11.12
C PHE A 104 4.71 -21.31 12.05
N VAL A 105 4.22 -22.54 12.24
CA VAL A 105 3.13 -22.86 13.14
C VAL A 105 3.54 -23.96 14.13
N GLY A 106 3.11 -23.84 15.39
CA GLY A 106 3.28 -24.84 16.44
C GLY A 106 4.75 -25.27 16.65
N ASN A 107 5.03 -26.56 16.47
CA ASN A 107 6.35 -27.19 16.63
C ASN A 107 7.33 -26.83 15.49
N ARG A 108 7.42 -25.56 15.08
CA ARG A 108 8.26 -25.06 13.98
C ARG A 108 7.92 -25.67 12.61
N GLN A 109 6.67 -26.03 12.38
CA GLN A 109 6.25 -26.50 11.07
C GLN A 109 6.13 -25.31 10.12
N GLU A 110 6.84 -25.34 8.99
CA GLU A 110 6.77 -24.26 8.00
C GLU A 110 5.41 -24.27 7.30
N VAL A 111 4.69 -23.15 7.41
CA VAL A 111 3.45 -22.93 6.65
C VAL A 111 3.80 -22.59 5.21
N GLY A 112 4.77 -21.68 5.03
CA GLY A 112 5.23 -21.25 3.71
C GLY A 112 6.20 -20.09 3.75
N SER A 113 6.82 -19.86 2.59
CA SER A 113 7.81 -18.83 2.30
C SER A 113 7.28 -17.77 1.32
N PHE A 114 6.87 -16.60 1.80
CA PHE A 114 6.21 -15.55 1.04
C PHE A 114 7.19 -14.43 0.67
N GLN A 115 7.19 -13.99 -0.59
CA GLN A 115 8.12 -12.96 -1.07
C GLN A 115 7.43 -11.59 -1.20
N SER A 116 8.16 -10.52 -0.97
CA SER A 116 7.68 -9.18 -1.29
C SER A 116 7.85 -8.86 -2.77
N ARG A 117 7.33 -7.71 -3.23
CA ARG A 117 7.78 -7.14 -4.52
C ARG A 117 9.23 -6.67 -4.41
N MET A 118 9.83 -6.45 -5.57
CA MET A 118 11.19 -5.92 -5.70
C MET A 118 11.33 -4.56 -5.02
N ILE A 119 12.34 -4.42 -4.18
CA ILE A 119 12.72 -3.19 -3.48
C ILE A 119 14.00 -2.67 -4.13
N LYS A 120 13.97 -1.45 -4.66
CA LYS A 120 15.13 -0.79 -5.26
C LYS A 120 16.04 -0.20 -4.18
N VAL A 121 17.33 -0.47 -4.28
CA VAL A 121 18.34 0.05 -3.35
C VAL A 121 18.82 1.41 -3.83
N ILE A 122 18.77 2.42 -2.97
CA ILE A 122 19.24 3.78 -3.25
C ILE A 122 20.36 4.18 -2.29
N SER A 123 21.30 5.00 -2.76
CA SER A 123 22.39 5.53 -1.92
C SER A 123 21.88 6.61 -0.96
N LYS A 124 21.18 7.61 -1.51
CA LYS A 124 20.54 8.72 -0.78
C LYS A 124 19.29 9.19 -1.53
N PRO A 125 18.30 9.79 -0.84
CA PRO A 125 17.23 10.53 -1.50
C PRO A 125 17.78 11.61 -2.43
N SER A 126 17.16 11.80 -3.60
CA SER A 126 17.60 12.83 -4.55
C SER A 126 17.30 14.23 -4.01
N GLN A 127 18.31 15.10 -3.95
CA GLN A 127 18.13 16.52 -3.65
C GLN A 127 18.03 17.39 -4.91
N LYS A 128 18.40 16.84 -6.08
CA LYS A 128 18.30 17.54 -7.36
C LYS A 128 16.85 17.52 -7.86
N ARG A 129 16.54 18.47 -8.75
CA ARG A 129 15.28 18.46 -9.52
C ARG A 129 15.11 17.10 -10.18
N GLN A 130 14.02 16.42 -9.85
CA GLN A 130 13.74 15.09 -10.40
C GLN A 130 13.38 15.21 -11.88
N SER A 131 13.85 14.27 -12.69
CA SER A 131 13.47 14.17 -14.11
C SER A 131 12.51 13.01 -14.31
N MET A 132 11.48 13.21 -15.14
CA MET A 132 10.58 12.14 -15.57
C MET A 132 11.29 10.99 -16.30
N LYS A 133 12.50 11.23 -16.84
CA LYS A 133 13.33 10.18 -17.45
C LYS A 133 13.75 9.10 -16.44
N ASN A 134 13.77 9.42 -15.15
CA ASN A 134 14.06 8.46 -14.08
C ASN A 134 12.77 8.05 -13.36
N ALA A 135 11.90 7.38 -14.12
CA ALA A 135 10.53 7.01 -13.72
C ALA A 135 10.48 6.19 -12.42
N ASP A 136 11.45 5.30 -12.19
CA ASP A 136 11.50 4.43 -10.99
C ASP A 136 11.48 5.19 -9.66
N LEU A 137 11.99 6.42 -9.65
CA LEU A 137 12.05 7.25 -8.46
C LEU A 137 10.88 8.24 -8.38
N CYS A 138 10.08 8.39 -9.43
CA CYS A 138 8.91 9.25 -9.41
C CYS A 138 7.73 8.56 -8.72
N ILE A 139 6.81 9.36 -8.19
CA ILE A 139 5.51 8.89 -7.72
C ILE A 139 4.50 9.03 -8.86
N SER A 140 3.87 7.92 -9.26
CA SER A 140 2.82 7.92 -10.28
C SER A 140 1.45 8.14 -9.65
N SER A 141 0.54 8.76 -10.40
CA SER A 141 -0.89 8.75 -10.12
C SER A 141 -1.40 7.31 -10.03
N CYS A 142 -2.38 7.07 -9.16
CA CYS A 142 -2.96 5.77 -8.82
C CYS A 142 -1.97 4.78 -8.15
N SER A 143 -0.74 5.21 -7.85
CA SER A 143 0.19 4.40 -7.06
C SER A 143 -0.10 4.51 -5.57
N ARG A 144 0.45 3.58 -4.78
CA ARG A 144 0.32 3.60 -3.32
C ARG A 144 1.53 4.29 -2.70
N VAL A 145 1.27 5.14 -1.71
CA VAL A 145 2.28 5.85 -0.92
C VAL A 145 2.03 5.69 0.56
N ALA A 146 3.08 5.85 1.36
CA ALA A 146 3.01 6.09 2.78
C ALA A 146 3.59 7.47 3.09
N LEU A 147 3.05 8.09 4.15
CA LEU A 147 3.50 9.38 4.65
C LEU A 147 4.00 9.23 6.07
N PHE A 148 5.16 9.82 6.35
CA PHE A 148 5.68 9.86 7.71
C PHE A 148 6.34 11.19 8.04
N ASN A 149 6.14 11.62 9.28
CA ASN A 149 6.82 12.75 9.87
C ASN A 149 7.94 12.23 10.78
N ARG A 150 9.09 12.92 10.77
CA ARG A 150 10.18 12.64 11.70
C ARG A 150 10.69 13.94 12.30
N LEU A 151 10.20 14.27 13.49
CA LEU A 151 10.59 15.48 14.22
C LEU A 151 12.09 15.48 14.48
N ARG A 152 12.79 16.56 14.07
CA ARG A 152 14.24 16.75 14.22
C ARG A 152 15.08 15.57 13.68
N SER A 153 14.56 14.83 12.72
CA SER A 153 15.24 13.66 12.12
C SER A 153 15.54 12.52 13.12
N GLN A 154 14.86 12.46 14.27
CA GLN A 154 15.05 11.42 15.28
C GLN A 154 14.20 10.18 14.97
N THR A 155 14.79 8.98 14.91
CA THR A 155 14.02 7.77 14.55
C THR A 155 12.86 7.47 15.52
N VAL A 156 13.05 7.73 16.81
CA VAL A 156 12.03 7.50 17.87
C VAL A 156 10.82 8.44 17.74
N SER A 157 11.00 9.61 17.13
CA SER A 157 9.91 10.57 16.90
C SER A 157 9.12 10.28 15.62
N THR A 158 9.46 9.22 14.88
CA THR A 158 8.77 8.91 13.63
C THR A 158 7.29 8.61 13.90
N ARG A 159 6.42 9.30 13.17
CA ARG A 159 4.98 9.08 13.16
C ARG A 159 4.54 8.88 11.72
N TYR A 160 3.74 7.85 11.50
CA TYR A 160 3.20 7.52 10.19
C TYR A 160 1.75 7.96 10.13
N LEU A 161 1.34 8.50 8.99
CA LEU A 161 -0.07 8.70 8.72
C LEU A 161 -0.75 7.32 8.64
N SER A 162 -1.83 7.16 9.38
CA SER A 162 -2.61 5.92 9.46
C SER A 162 -4.08 6.25 9.58
N VAL A 163 -4.95 5.28 9.27
CA VAL A 163 -6.37 5.36 9.61
C VAL A 163 -6.65 4.35 10.71
N ASP A 164 -7.35 4.79 11.76
CA ASP A 164 -7.88 3.91 12.81
C ASP A 164 -9.33 4.28 13.06
N ARG A 165 -10.22 3.27 13.10
CA ARG A 165 -11.67 3.43 13.31
C ARG A 165 -12.33 4.54 12.46
N GLY A 166 -11.87 4.68 11.22
CA GLY A 166 -12.38 5.68 10.27
C GLY A 166 -11.82 7.10 10.44
N ALA A 167 -10.93 7.33 11.40
CA ALA A 167 -10.28 8.62 11.63
C ALA A 167 -8.79 8.60 11.23
N PHE A 168 -8.30 9.71 10.70
CA PHE A 168 -6.87 9.88 10.43
C PHE A 168 -6.12 10.12 11.73
N ILE A 169 -5.07 9.33 11.95
CA ILE A 169 -4.21 9.41 13.12
C ILE A 169 -2.74 9.42 12.70
N ALA A 170 -1.89 9.81 13.63
CA ALA A 170 -0.45 9.67 13.48
C ALA A 170 0.07 8.61 14.43
N SER A 171 0.47 7.46 13.90
CA SER A 171 0.85 6.30 14.70
C SER A 171 2.36 6.11 14.75
N ALA A 172 2.87 5.72 15.92
CA ALA A 172 4.26 5.29 16.08
C ALA A 172 4.48 3.80 15.75
N ARG A 173 3.39 3.04 15.55
CA ARG A 173 3.41 1.58 15.43
C ARG A 173 2.87 1.06 14.10
N HIS A 174 1.85 1.73 13.57
CA HIS A 174 1.16 1.37 12.36
C HIS A 174 1.35 2.44 11.31
N TRP A 175 1.23 2.05 10.05
CA TRP A 175 1.21 2.96 8.92
C TRP A 175 0.22 2.39 7.91
N SER A 176 -0.50 3.27 7.23
CA SER A 176 -1.44 2.87 6.18
C SER A 176 -0.86 3.19 4.81
N ALA A 177 -1.21 2.37 3.82
CA ALA A 177 -0.99 2.71 2.42
C ALA A 177 -2.14 3.59 1.93
N PHE A 178 -1.81 4.61 1.15
CA PHE A 178 -2.76 5.53 0.53
C PHE A 178 -2.58 5.50 -0.98
N THR A 179 -3.66 5.30 -1.73
CA THR A 179 -3.66 5.56 -3.17
C THR A 179 -3.63 7.07 -3.38
N ILE A 180 -2.61 7.56 -4.07
CA ILE A 180 -2.50 8.97 -4.46
C ILE A 180 -2.99 9.15 -5.89
N THR A 181 -3.96 10.03 -6.09
CA THR A 181 -4.55 10.32 -7.42
C THR A 181 -4.40 11.80 -7.75
N LEU A 182 -4.18 12.11 -9.02
CA LEU A 182 -4.21 13.49 -9.53
C LEU A 182 -5.65 14.02 -9.53
N GLY A 183 -5.88 15.18 -8.94
CA GLY A 183 -7.11 15.93 -9.07
C GLY A 183 -7.11 16.84 -10.29
N LYS A 184 -8.25 16.93 -10.98
CA LYS A 184 -8.45 17.91 -12.05
C LYS A 184 -8.43 19.34 -11.49
N LEU A 185 -7.88 20.26 -12.27
CA LEU A 185 -7.82 21.69 -11.96
C LEU A 185 -9.09 22.47 -12.36
N GLU A 186 -10.10 21.80 -12.91
CA GLU A 186 -11.40 22.38 -13.36
C GLU A 186 -12.50 21.40 -12.86
N ASP A 187 -13.62 21.77 -12.24
CA ASP A 187 -14.37 23.03 -12.20
C ASP A 187 -15.23 23.10 -10.91
N ARG A 188 -15.58 24.30 -10.45
CA ARG A 188 -16.46 24.59 -9.28
C ARG A 188 -17.92 24.11 -9.43
N ARG A 189 -18.21 23.07 -10.24
CA ARG A 189 -19.58 22.64 -10.59
C ARG A 189 -19.84 21.13 -10.64
N ALA A 190 -18.90 20.27 -10.26
CA ALA A 190 -19.21 18.85 -10.09
C ALA A 190 -19.77 18.58 -8.68
N SER A 191 -21.07 18.78 -8.54
CA SER A 191 -21.84 18.11 -7.50
C SER A 191 -21.78 16.60 -7.79
N HIS A 192 -21.34 15.83 -6.79
CA HIS A 192 -21.23 14.37 -6.77
C HIS A 192 -20.17 13.71 -7.68
N GLY A 193 -19.00 13.49 -7.11
CA GLY A 193 -18.50 12.11 -6.94
C GLY A 193 -17.67 11.46 -8.05
N ASP A 194 -17.48 12.05 -9.23
CA ASP A 194 -16.74 11.36 -10.31
C ASP A 194 -15.36 11.99 -10.58
N PHE A 195 -14.34 11.39 -9.97
CA PHE A 195 -12.93 11.77 -10.13
C PHE A 195 -12.34 10.97 -11.30
N VAL A 196 -12.25 11.58 -12.48
CA VAL A 196 -11.66 10.93 -13.66
C VAL A 196 -10.14 10.74 -13.45
N LEU A 197 -9.67 9.50 -13.58
CA LEU A 197 -8.27 9.10 -13.39
C LEU A 197 -7.38 9.72 -14.49
N THR A 198 -6.54 10.68 -14.13
CA THR A 198 -5.46 11.15 -15.00
C THR A 198 -4.22 10.28 -14.77
N GLU A 199 -3.80 9.56 -15.82
CA GLU A 199 -2.55 8.80 -15.82
C GLU A 199 -1.35 9.76 -15.98
N GLY A 200 -0.34 9.65 -15.10
CA GLY A 200 0.83 10.53 -15.12
C GLY A 200 1.65 10.48 -13.84
N PHE A 201 2.76 11.21 -13.79
CA PHE A 201 3.53 11.42 -12.55
C PHE A 201 2.91 12.54 -11.73
N ILE A 202 2.97 12.41 -10.39
CA ILE A 202 2.61 13.49 -9.48
C ILE A 202 3.72 14.54 -9.52
N CYS A 203 3.38 15.77 -9.89
CA CYS A 203 4.28 16.92 -9.78
C CYS A 203 3.91 17.78 -8.57
N TYR A 204 4.89 18.51 -8.04
CA TYR A 204 4.61 19.57 -7.07
C TYR A 204 3.71 20.64 -7.70
N GLY A 205 2.82 21.22 -6.89
CA GLY A 205 1.81 22.17 -7.35
C GLY A 205 0.52 21.53 -7.86
N CYS A 206 0.49 20.22 -8.12
CA CYS A 206 -0.73 19.51 -8.47
C CYS A 206 -1.67 19.32 -7.28
N VAL A 207 -2.97 19.33 -7.55
CA VAL A 207 -3.99 18.84 -6.62
C VAL A 207 -3.91 17.32 -6.58
N VAL A 208 -3.89 16.75 -5.39
CA VAL A 208 -3.87 15.31 -5.14
C VAL A 208 -4.96 14.92 -4.15
N GLN A 209 -5.44 13.70 -4.30
CA GLN A 209 -6.35 13.06 -3.35
C GLN A 209 -5.71 11.78 -2.82
N LEU A 210 -5.78 11.60 -1.50
CA LEU A 210 -5.21 10.46 -0.79
C LEU A 210 -6.35 9.61 -0.22
N VAL A 211 -6.44 8.37 -0.67
CA VAL A 211 -7.47 7.41 -0.25
C VAL A 211 -6.80 6.24 0.46
N CYS A 212 -7.18 5.95 1.70
CA CYS A 212 -6.67 4.81 2.43
C CYS A 212 -7.07 3.51 1.72
N THR A 213 -6.09 2.64 1.42
CA THR A 213 -6.35 1.43 0.63
C THR A 213 -7.17 0.38 1.37
N GLU A 214 -7.11 0.37 2.70
CA GLU A 214 -7.81 -0.62 3.53
C GLU A 214 -9.21 -0.16 3.92
N SER A 215 -9.35 1.09 4.38
CA SER A 215 -10.63 1.61 4.89
C SER A 215 -11.45 2.38 3.85
N GLY A 216 -10.87 2.78 2.73
CA GLY A 216 -11.51 3.68 1.75
C GLY A 216 -11.66 5.13 2.21
N VAL A 217 -11.29 5.45 3.45
CA VAL A 217 -11.39 6.82 3.98
C VAL A 217 -10.43 7.74 3.23
N THR A 218 -10.92 8.92 2.88
CA THR A 218 -10.27 9.84 1.95
C THR A 218 -9.97 11.17 2.64
N LEU A 219 -8.75 11.71 2.43
CA LEU A 219 -8.42 13.07 2.83
C LEU A 219 -9.03 14.09 1.86
N PRO A 220 -9.35 15.31 2.31
CA PRO A 220 -9.76 16.39 1.42
C PRO A 220 -8.74 16.64 0.30
N PRO A 221 -9.17 17.18 -0.86
CA PRO A 221 -8.25 17.53 -1.94
C PRO A 221 -7.18 18.53 -1.46
N MET A 222 -5.92 18.22 -1.71
CA MET A 222 -4.78 19.02 -1.25
C MET A 222 -3.79 19.27 -2.37
N VAL A 223 -3.11 20.41 -2.33
CA VAL A 223 -1.99 20.70 -3.22
C VAL A 223 -0.70 20.21 -2.58
N ILE A 224 0.03 19.33 -3.27
CA ILE A 224 1.33 18.85 -2.78
C ILE A 224 2.42 19.89 -3.05
N ARG A 225 3.11 20.34 -2.00
CA ARG A 225 4.16 21.36 -2.03
C ARG A 225 5.51 20.79 -1.66
N LYS A 226 6.57 21.25 -2.32
CA LYS A 226 7.94 20.84 -2.00
C LYS A 226 8.39 21.53 -0.72
N VAL A 227 9.01 20.79 0.19
CA VAL A 227 9.54 21.34 1.43
C VAL A 227 11.06 21.32 1.42
N ASN A 228 11.66 22.49 1.64
CA ASN A 228 13.08 22.62 1.89
C ASN A 228 13.31 23.20 3.29
N LYS A 229 13.99 22.43 4.15
CA LYS A 229 14.10 22.68 5.59
C LYS A 229 12.70 22.75 6.23
N GLN A 230 12.19 23.95 6.49
CA GLN A 230 10.86 24.24 7.05
C GLN A 230 10.03 25.15 6.14
N HIS A 231 10.45 25.36 4.89
CA HIS A 231 9.75 26.23 3.95
C HIS A 231 9.05 25.38 2.90
N ALA A 232 7.72 25.53 2.78
CA ALA A 232 7.01 25.12 1.59
C ALA A 232 7.33 26.09 0.45
N ILE A 233 7.75 25.54 -0.68
CA ILE A 233 8.07 26.28 -1.90
C ILE A 233 6.87 26.14 -2.84
N LEU A 234 6.28 27.27 -3.24
CA LEU A 234 5.01 27.31 -3.98
C LEU A 234 5.19 27.24 -5.50
N ASP A 235 6.34 27.67 -6.01
CA ASP A 235 6.68 27.83 -7.43
C ASP A 235 7.53 26.68 -7.98
N VAL A 236 7.23 25.45 -7.56
CA VAL A 236 7.95 24.25 -8.01
C VAL A 236 7.05 23.40 -8.89
N ASP A 237 7.50 23.19 -10.13
CA ASP A 237 6.92 22.25 -11.09
C ASP A 237 7.97 21.18 -11.46
N GLU A 238 8.06 20.15 -10.61
CA GLU A 238 8.89 18.97 -10.86
C GLU A 238 8.20 17.71 -10.29
N PRO A 239 8.52 16.51 -10.82
CA PRO A 239 8.00 15.25 -10.28
C PRO A 239 8.37 15.03 -8.82
N VAL A 240 7.40 14.56 -8.04
CA VAL A 240 7.62 14.12 -6.66
C VAL A 240 8.44 12.83 -6.69
N SER A 241 9.53 12.81 -5.93
CA SER A 241 10.46 11.67 -5.87
C SER A 241 10.38 10.91 -4.55
N GLN A 242 10.82 9.67 -4.56
CA GLN A 242 10.92 8.83 -3.36
C GLN A 242 11.71 9.53 -2.24
N LEU A 243 11.18 9.50 -1.02
CA LEU A 243 11.78 10.08 0.19
C LEU A 243 11.97 11.60 0.16
N HIS A 244 11.27 12.31 -0.72
CA HIS A 244 11.21 13.76 -0.66
C HIS A 244 10.42 14.26 0.55
N LYS A 245 10.81 15.44 1.03
CA LYS A 245 10.02 16.21 2.00
C LYS A 245 8.99 17.05 1.24
N CYS A 246 7.74 16.93 1.67
CA CYS A 246 6.59 17.59 1.09
C CYS A 246 5.64 18.08 2.18
N ALA A 247 4.72 18.96 1.80
CA ALA A 247 3.61 19.40 2.62
C ALA A 247 2.33 19.31 1.79
N PHE A 248 1.19 19.16 2.46
CA PHE A 248 -0.11 19.09 1.82
C PHE A 248 -0.92 20.30 2.22
N GLN A 249 -1.09 21.24 1.29
CA GLN A 249 -1.88 22.46 1.46
C GLN A 249 -3.34 22.16 1.14
N PHE A 250 -4.29 22.57 1.96
CA PHE A 250 -5.71 22.37 1.63
C PHE A 250 -6.08 23.17 0.39
N ARG A 251 -6.77 22.55 -0.58
CA ARG A 251 -7.15 23.23 -1.83
C ARG A 251 -8.11 24.38 -1.57
N ASP A 252 -9.09 24.15 -0.70
CA ASP A 252 -10.17 25.09 -0.43
C ASP A 252 -9.79 26.14 0.63
N ASP A 253 -8.67 25.93 1.35
CA ASP A 253 -8.07 26.90 2.28
C ASP A 253 -6.53 26.97 2.06
N PRO A 254 -6.06 27.90 1.22
CA PRO A 254 -4.65 28.02 0.87
C PRO A 254 -3.72 28.38 2.04
N GLN A 255 -4.23 28.88 3.17
CA GLN A 255 -3.37 29.17 4.33
C GLN A 255 -3.18 27.95 5.23
N SER A 256 -3.90 26.86 4.96
CA SER A 256 -3.92 25.68 5.83
C SER A 256 -3.15 24.50 5.26
N PHE A 257 -2.51 23.76 6.14
CA PHE A 257 -1.70 22.58 5.82
C PHE A 257 -2.06 21.39 6.71
N LEU A 258 -1.93 20.18 6.15
CA LEU A 258 -2.05 18.93 6.88
C LEU A 258 -0.90 18.79 7.89
N CYS A 259 -1.24 18.74 9.17
CA CYS A 259 -0.27 18.82 10.23
C CYS A 259 -0.43 17.70 11.25
N LEU A 260 0.70 17.13 11.65
CA LEU A 260 0.84 16.33 12.85
C LEU A 260 0.93 17.22 14.09
N SER A 261 0.06 16.99 15.07
CA SER A 261 0.21 17.53 16.42
C SER A 261 0.06 16.39 17.43
N ASN A 262 1.14 16.08 18.14
CA ASN A 262 1.25 14.91 19.00
C ASN A 262 1.00 13.60 18.22
N ASP A 263 -0.17 12.98 18.40
CA ASP A 263 -0.60 11.78 17.67
C ASP A 263 -1.88 12.05 16.83
N ALA A 264 -2.32 13.31 16.76
CA ALA A 264 -3.49 13.74 16.00
C ALA A 264 -3.12 14.38 14.67
N ILE A 265 -4.01 14.21 13.69
CA ILE A 265 -3.95 14.90 12.40
C ILE A 265 -4.88 16.10 12.46
N ILE A 266 -4.33 17.28 12.26
CA ILE A 266 -5.03 18.56 12.35
C ILE A 266 -4.80 19.42 11.11
N GLN A 267 -5.64 20.42 10.94
CA GLN A 267 -5.42 21.52 9.99
C GLN A 267 -4.63 22.63 10.70
N TYR A 268 -3.43 22.94 10.19
CA TYR A 268 -2.59 24.00 10.72
C TYR A 268 -2.60 25.21 9.80
N GLN A 269 -2.96 26.36 10.34
CA GLN A 269 -2.95 27.62 9.61
C GLN A 269 -1.54 28.23 9.67
N ALA A 270 -0.88 28.30 8.51
CA ALA A 270 0.45 28.85 8.40
C ALA A 270 0.41 30.40 8.50
N PRO A 271 1.42 31.02 9.14
CA PRO A 271 1.50 32.46 9.21
C PRO A 271 1.75 33.06 7.82
N SER A 272 0.99 34.09 7.46
CA SER A 272 1.19 34.84 6.22
C SER A 272 2.55 35.54 6.23
N SER A 273 3.47 35.08 5.40
CA SER A 273 4.80 35.68 5.26
C SER A 273 4.74 36.79 4.21
N VAL A 274 4.97 38.04 4.63
CA VAL A 274 5.02 39.22 3.72
C VAL A 274 6.37 39.32 3.01
N ARG A 275 7.40 38.64 3.51
CA ARG A 275 8.80 38.79 3.05
C ARG A 275 9.11 38.06 1.75
N ASP A 276 8.45 36.94 1.47
CA ASP A 276 8.65 36.16 0.25
C ASP A 276 7.34 35.46 -0.15
N PRO A 277 6.66 35.90 -1.23
CA PRO A 277 5.41 35.30 -1.68
C PRO A 277 5.58 33.90 -2.28
N SER A 278 6.81 33.49 -2.60
CA SER A 278 7.09 32.15 -3.15
C SER A 278 7.23 31.07 -2.07
N ARG A 279 7.27 31.46 -0.78
CA ARG A 279 7.57 30.56 0.34
C ARG A 279 6.67 30.77 1.54
N VAL A 280 6.32 29.66 2.19
CA VAL A 280 5.56 29.64 3.44
C VAL A 280 6.36 28.90 4.50
N VAL A 281 6.55 29.53 5.66
CA VAL A 281 7.19 28.88 6.82
C VAL A 281 6.20 27.93 7.46
N LEU A 282 6.58 26.66 7.56
CA LEU A 282 5.78 25.60 8.15
C LEU A 282 6.30 25.22 9.54
N ASN A 283 5.40 24.72 10.38
CA ASN A 283 5.80 23.98 11.56
C ASN A 283 6.36 22.60 11.17
N ASP A 284 7.13 21.99 12.07
CA ASP A 284 7.71 20.67 11.82
C ASP A 284 6.65 19.58 11.58
N GLY A 285 5.47 19.73 12.18
CA GLY A 285 4.34 18.81 12.02
C GLY A 285 3.73 18.77 10.63
N SER A 286 3.87 19.84 9.84
CA SER A 286 3.38 19.90 8.45
C SER A 286 4.38 19.36 7.42
N CYS A 287 5.57 18.95 7.86
CA CYS A 287 6.63 18.43 7.00
C CYS A 287 6.57 16.90 6.90
N TRP A 288 6.02 16.37 5.81
CA TRP A 288 5.88 14.93 5.59
C TRP A 288 6.96 14.40 4.65
N THR A 289 7.38 13.17 4.86
CA THR A 289 8.18 12.41 3.90
C THR A 289 7.26 11.45 3.16
N ILE A 290 7.30 11.50 1.83
CA ILE A 290 6.52 10.63 0.96
C ILE A 290 7.38 9.50 0.40
N ILE A 291 6.83 8.30 0.37
CA ILE A 291 7.48 7.12 -0.21
C ILE A 291 6.44 6.20 -0.83
N GLY A 292 6.74 5.69 -2.03
CA GLY A 292 5.95 4.67 -2.69
C GLY A 292 6.02 3.34 -1.94
N VAL A 293 4.89 2.66 -1.83
CA VAL A 293 4.76 1.38 -1.12
C VAL A 293 4.11 0.33 -2.00
N GLU A 294 4.32 -0.92 -1.65
CA GLU A 294 3.68 -2.09 -2.24
C GLU A 294 2.94 -2.88 -1.18
N VAL A 295 1.88 -3.55 -1.64
CA VAL A 295 1.07 -4.48 -0.85
C VAL A 295 0.99 -5.76 -1.66
N VAL A 296 1.46 -6.86 -1.09
CA VAL A 296 1.39 -8.20 -1.68
C VAL A 296 0.49 -9.05 -0.81
N GLU A 297 -0.52 -9.65 -1.41
CA GLU A 297 -1.46 -10.52 -0.71
C GLU A 297 -1.34 -11.95 -1.24
N TYR A 298 -1.31 -12.90 -0.31
CA TYR A 298 -1.32 -14.32 -0.57
C TYR A 298 -2.52 -14.93 0.13
N THR A 299 -3.50 -15.40 -0.63
CA THR A 299 -4.73 -16.00 -0.10
C THR A 299 -4.80 -17.46 -0.53
N PHE A 300 -4.81 -18.36 0.45
CA PHE A 300 -4.86 -19.80 0.26
C PHE A 300 -5.85 -20.44 1.21
N ASN A 301 -6.25 -21.67 0.93
CA ASN A 301 -7.15 -22.43 1.79
C ASN A 301 -6.56 -23.83 1.96
N GLN A 302 -5.95 -24.07 3.13
CA GLN A 302 -5.57 -25.42 3.52
C GLN A 302 -6.78 -26.06 4.20
N GLY A 303 -7.44 -26.98 3.50
CA GLY A 303 -8.50 -27.80 4.09
C GLY A 303 -8.02 -28.54 5.36
N LEU A 304 -8.96 -29.03 6.17
CA LEU A 304 -8.76 -29.61 7.51
C LEU A 304 -7.69 -30.73 7.61
N ALA A 305 -7.17 -31.26 6.50
CA ALA A 305 -6.39 -32.49 6.43
C ALA A 305 -4.90 -32.35 6.06
N CYS A 306 -4.32 -31.17 5.82
CA CYS A 306 -2.91 -31.13 5.41
C CYS A 306 -2.12 -29.93 5.95
N ILE A 307 -1.41 -30.18 7.06
CA ILE A 307 -0.13 -29.53 7.32
C ILE A 307 0.93 -30.64 7.17
N GLN A 308 1.32 -30.98 5.94
CA GLN A 308 2.48 -31.85 5.69
C GLN A 308 3.48 -31.23 4.72
N THR A 309 3.03 -30.33 3.83
CA THR A 309 3.88 -29.61 2.88
C THR A 309 3.62 -28.10 2.92
N PRO A 310 4.66 -27.25 2.71
CA PRO A 310 4.48 -25.80 2.65
C PRO A 310 3.53 -25.38 1.52
N VAL A 311 2.79 -24.27 1.68
CA VAL A 311 1.90 -23.72 0.63
C VAL A 311 2.64 -23.13 -0.57
N THR A 312 3.97 -23.15 -0.53
CA THR A 312 4.84 -22.55 -1.53
C THR A 312 5.50 -23.63 -2.39
N PRO A 313 5.70 -23.37 -3.70
CA PRO A 313 5.59 -22.08 -4.39
C PRO A 313 4.15 -21.64 -4.69
N PHE A 314 3.87 -20.35 -4.48
CA PHE A 314 2.54 -19.78 -4.73
C PHE A 314 2.32 -19.55 -6.23
N PRO A 315 1.16 -19.89 -6.80
CA PRO A 315 0.86 -19.61 -8.19
C PRO A 315 0.74 -18.10 -8.42
N VAL A 316 1.38 -17.59 -9.48
CA VAL A 316 1.20 -16.21 -9.94
C VAL A 316 0.28 -16.25 -11.16
N ILE A 317 -0.93 -15.71 -11.03
CA ILE A 317 -1.86 -15.59 -12.16
C ILE A 317 -1.50 -14.32 -12.92
N THR A 318 -0.87 -14.46 -14.08
CA THR A 318 -0.44 -13.35 -14.94
C THR A 318 -1.52 -12.90 -15.93
N GLY A 319 -2.51 -13.75 -16.19
CA GLY A 319 -3.63 -13.48 -17.09
C GLY A 319 -4.63 -14.62 -17.10
N LEU A 320 -5.87 -14.31 -17.48
CA LEU A 320 -6.94 -15.27 -17.75
C LEU A 320 -7.35 -15.06 -19.20
N GLU A 321 -7.10 -16.05 -20.04
CA GLU A 321 -7.55 -16.04 -21.43
C GLU A 321 -8.77 -16.97 -21.58
N ALA A 322 -9.89 -16.40 -21.99
CA ALA A 322 -11.09 -17.17 -22.31
C ALA A 322 -11.02 -17.55 -23.79
N SER A 323 -10.64 -18.79 -24.09
CA SER A 323 -10.74 -19.35 -25.44
C SER A 323 -12.17 -19.83 -25.70
N LEU A 324 -12.89 -19.11 -26.56
CA LEU A 324 -14.15 -19.57 -27.12
C LEU A 324 -13.84 -20.56 -28.24
N PHE A 325 -14.03 -21.86 -27.99
CA PHE A 325 -14.13 -22.82 -29.08
C PHE A 325 -15.48 -22.61 -29.78
N PRO A 326 -15.54 -22.60 -31.13
CA PRO A 326 -16.81 -22.69 -31.83
C PRO A 326 -17.47 -24.01 -31.46
N ALA A 327 -18.46 -23.96 -30.56
CA ALA A 327 -19.34 -25.08 -30.33
C ALA A 327 -20.25 -25.20 -31.55
N ASP A 328 -20.10 -26.28 -32.30
CA ASP A 328 -21.04 -26.66 -33.34
C ASP A 328 -22.41 -26.87 -32.66
N CYS A 329 -23.28 -25.88 -32.84
CA CYS A 329 -24.43 -25.65 -31.98
C CYS A 329 -25.59 -26.53 -32.46
N SER A 330 -25.73 -27.72 -31.89
CA SER A 330 -26.97 -28.50 -32.06
C SER A 330 -27.61 -29.01 -30.77
N ARG A 331 -26.99 -28.90 -29.59
CA ARG A 331 -27.67 -29.18 -28.30
C ARG A 331 -27.05 -28.45 -27.10
N GLY A 332 -27.73 -27.41 -26.60
CA GLY A 332 -27.62 -26.91 -25.23
C GLY A 332 -26.34 -26.13 -24.86
N TRP A 333 -26.52 -25.00 -24.18
CA TRP A 333 -25.43 -24.23 -23.60
C TRP A 333 -24.78 -25.02 -22.44
N CYS A 334 -23.67 -25.72 -22.69
CA CYS A 334 -22.81 -26.26 -21.65
C CYS A 334 -21.66 -25.30 -21.37
N PHE A 335 -21.67 -24.65 -20.20
CA PHE A 335 -20.47 -24.01 -19.65
C PHE A 335 -19.47 -25.10 -19.24
N PHE A 336 -18.47 -25.37 -20.09
CA PHE A 336 -17.30 -26.15 -19.69
C PHE A 336 -16.24 -25.21 -19.12
N LEU A 337 -15.99 -25.28 -17.80
CA LEU A 337 -14.75 -24.77 -17.23
C LEU A 337 -13.59 -25.64 -17.77
N PRO A 338 -12.54 -25.05 -18.37
CA PRO A 338 -11.40 -25.84 -18.83
C PRO A 338 -10.67 -26.47 -17.65
N ARG A 339 -10.54 -27.81 -17.67
CA ARG A 339 -9.75 -28.61 -16.71
C ARG A 339 -8.22 -28.44 -16.81
N ARG A 340 -7.72 -27.34 -17.38
CA ARG A 340 -6.29 -27.04 -17.43
C ARG A 340 -6.03 -25.57 -17.12
N LEU A 341 -5.82 -25.29 -15.83
CA LEU A 341 -4.97 -24.17 -15.44
C LEU A 341 -3.53 -24.58 -15.80
N GLN A 342 -2.95 -23.98 -16.84
CA GLN A 342 -1.54 -24.19 -17.14
C GLN A 342 -0.72 -23.33 -16.16
N VAL A 343 -0.46 -23.87 -14.97
CA VAL A 343 0.46 -23.28 -14.00
C VAL A 343 1.88 -23.52 -14.53
N GLN A 344 2.49 -22.51 -15.14
CA GLN A 344 3.94 -22.56 -15.41
C GLN A 344 4.70 -22.39 -14.09
N SER A 345 5.29 -23.48 -13.59
CA SER A 345 6.30 -23.41 -12.54
C SER A 345 7.62 -22.94 -13.16
N GLY A 346 7.94 -21.66 -12.99
CA GLY A 346 9.24 -21.11 -13.36
C GLY A 346 10.33 -21.60 -12.40
N ALA A 347 10.84 -22.81 -12.60
CA ALA A 347 12.09 -23.25 -11.98
C ALA A 347 13.26 -22.65 -12.77
N ALA A 348 13.93 -21.65 -12.20
CA ALA A 348 15.22 -21.20 -12.70
C ALA A 348 16.24 -22.33 -12.52
N ARG A 349 16.50 -23.11 -13.57
CA ARG A 349 17.66 -24.01 -13.63
C ARG A 349 18.91 -23.15 -13.84
N GLY A 350 19.87 -23.26 -12.92
CA GLY A 350 21.23 -22.77 -13.13
C GLY A 350 21.90 -23.53 -14.28
N PRO A 351 22.92 -22.95 -14.92
CA PRO A 351 23.67 -23.64 -15.96
C PRO A 351 24.52 -24.73 -15.31
N ASN A 352 24.25 -25.99 -15.64
CA ASN A 352 25.13 -27.10 -15.34
C ASN A 352 26.35 -27.03 -16.27
N GLU A 353 27.52 -27.17 -15.67
CA GLU A 353 28.75 -27.63 -16.29
C GLU A 353 28.55 -29.01 -16.94
N SER A 354 29.13 -29.20 -18.12
CA SER A 354 29.72 -30.48 -18.54
C SER A 354 30.49 -30.31 -19.85
N PHE A 355 31.81 -30.51 -19.74
CA PHE A 355 32.84 -30.83 -20.75
C PHE A 355 33.07 -29.91 -21.95
#